data_AF-W5IJ93-F1
#
_entry.id   AF-W5IJ93-F1
#
_cell.length_a   1.000
_cell.length_b   1.000
_cell.length_c   1.000
_cell.angle_alpha   90.00
_cell.angle_beta   90.00
_cell.angle_gamma   90.00
#
_symmetry.space_group_name_H-M   'P 1'
#
loop_
_entity.id
_entity.type
_entity.pdbx_description
1 polymer ?
#
loop_
_entity_poly.entity_id
_entity_poly.type
_entity_poly.pdbx_seq_one_letter_code
_entity_poly.pdbx_strand_id
1 'polypeptide(L)'
;MHGLHLSDLSQALSYPGPDDSKYTRGVTGLITGSDEYPGAAVLGVTAAAKAGAGYVRYSGSQVSSHLVLASRPEVVAHLDLASHVNSWVIGSGFPDVSPESLGQDRCQMAVALLSAFAGNRSDDCNQEDWQAAQNAVSQAYAVIDAGALSYFAFLASTRPLTEAGSLRRVVVTPHAGEAALMLSRCGYSLERHDVESSPRKYAKILSDELECVVVLKGSPTIIYDSHSSKEAVEIAGTHWLATAGTGDVLAGITGTLLAANASAMNKSDIDIQTVAAVAVFIHSMAAARSAGDRATISNLTEGGSRSGASGHPITALDICDQEAAVIGDLLSGTASYLPDTYLPGFLQ
;
A
#
# COMPACT_ATOMS: atom_id res chain seq x y z
N MET A 1 12.12 -17.36 -9.55
CA MET A 1 11.94 -16.01 -8.95
C MET A 1 11.69 -15.08 -10.12
N HIS A 2 10.45 -14.64 -10.32
CA HIS A 2 10.18 -13.49 -11.18
C HIS A 2 10.39 -12.25 -10.31
N GLY A 3 11.42 -11.48 -10.65
CA GLY A 3 11.72 -10.21 -10.00
C GLY A 3 11.05 -9.05 -10.73
N LEU A 4 11.03 -7.90 -10.09
CA LEU A 4 10.64 -6.63 -10.72
C LEU A 4 11.64 -6.29 -11.84
N HIS A 5 11.16 -5.99 -13.05
CA HIS A 5 12.01 -5.56 -14.17
C HIS A 5 12.18 -4.03 -14.20
N LEU A 6 13.22 -3.54 -14.88
CA LEU A 6 13.42 -2.12 -15.13
C LEU A 6 12.24 -1.46 -15.85
N SER A 7 11.62 -2.19 -16.78
CA SER A 7 10.41 -1.73 -17.48
C SER A 7 9.27 -1.45 -16.51
N ASP A 8 9.12 -2.26 -15.46
CA ASP A 8 8.06 -2.11 -14.46
C ASP A 8 8.23 -0.81 -13.67
N LEU A 9 9.47 -0.50 -13.28
CA LEU A 9 9.83 0.77 -12.62
C LEU A 9 9.53 1.98 -13.52
N SER A 10 9.91 1.90 -14.79
CA SER A 10 9.69 2.99 -15.76
C SER A 10 8.21 3.22 -16.11
N GLN A 11 7.36 2.20 -15.96
CA GLN A 11 5.93 2.33 -16.19
C GLN A 11 5.20 2.94 -14.99
N ALA A 12 5.59 2.57 -13.76
CA ALA A 12 4.92 3.02 -12.54
C ALA A 12 5.39 4.40 -12.04
N LEU A 13 6.57 4.86 -12.48
CA LEU A 13 7.17 6.14 -12.08
C LEU A 13 7.31 7.05 -13.30
N SER A 14 6.81 8.28 -13.20
CA SER A 14 6.90 9.29 -14.26
C SER A 14 7.50 10.60 -13.73
N TYR A 15 8.29 11.28 -14.55
CA TYR A 15 8.67 12.66 -14.28
C TYR A 15 7.44 13.57 -14.40
N PRO A 16 7.25 14.51 -13.45
CA PRO A 16 6.25 15.56 -13.64
C PRO A 16 6.56 16.40 -14.87
N GLY A 17 5.57 16.53 -15.76
CA GLY A 17 5.61 17.35 -16.97
C GLY A 17 5.00 18.75 -16.76
N PRO A 18 5.11 19.64 -17.77
CA PRO A 18 4.57 21.01 -17.69
C PRO A 18 3.04 21.07 -17.57
N ASP A 19 2.33 20.03 -18.03
CA ASP A 19 0.87 19.94 -17.97
C ASP A 19 0.38 19.27 -16.67
N ASP A 20 1.29 18.85 -15.79
CA ASP A 20 0.90 18.22 -14.54
C ASP A 20 0.38 19.22 -13.51
N SER A 21 -0.65 18.79 -12.79
CA SER A 21 -1.20 19.46 -11.62
C SER A 21 -1.15 18.55 -10.41
N LYS A 22 -1.43 19.13 -9.24
CA LYS A 22 -1.64 18.36 -8.00
C LYS A 22 -2.71 17.26 -8.11
N TYR A 23 -3.60 17.32 -9.11
CA TYR A 23 -4.61 16.29 -9.34
C TYR A 23 -4.15 15.22 -10.33
N THR A 24 -3.38 15.58 -11.38
CA THR A 24 -2.87 14.59 -12.34
C THR A 24 -1.78 13.71 -11.74
N ARG A 25 -1.02 14.24 -10.77
CA ARG A 25 -0.09 13.45 -9.96
C ARG A 25 -0.75 12.59 -8.87
N GLY A 26 -2.08 12.49 -8.88
CA GLY A 26 -2.86 11.66 -7.97
C GLY A 26 -3.16 12.31 -6.62
N VAL A 27 -4.37 12.02 -6.13
CA VAL A 27 -4.85 12.37 -4.79
C VAL A 27 -4.93 11.13 -3.91
N THR A 28 -4.18 11.13 -2.82
CA THR A 28 -4.19 10.05 -1.82
C THR A 28 -5.01 10.48 -0.60
N GLY A 29 -6.03 9.70 -0.26
CA GLY A 29 -6.85 9.90 0.94
C GLY A 29 -6.45 8.90 2.02
N LEU A 30 -6.16 9.36 3.24
CA LEU A 30 -5.79 8.48 4.35
C LEU A 30 -6.81 8.56 5.48
N ILE A 31 -7.33 7.40 5.88
CA ILE A 31 -8.10 7.17 7.10
C ILE A 31 -7.23 6.28 7.98
N THR A 32 -6.33 6.92 8.72
CA THR A 32 -5.31 6.26 9.53
C THR A 32 -5.15 6.98 10.85
N GLY A 33 -4.53 6.32 11.83
CA GLY A 33 -4.34 6.84 13.18
C GLY A 33 -5.60 6.86 14.03
N SER A 34 -5.38 6.74 15.33
CA SER A 34 -6.37 6.86 16.40
C SER A 34 -5.76 7.69 17.53
N ASP A 35 -6.53 7.95 18.58
CA ASP A 35 -5.97 8.62 19.76
C ASP A 35 -4.93 7.76 20.48
N GLU A 36 -5.04 6.43 20.39
CA GLU A 36 -4.06 5.49 20.95
C GLU A 36 -2.82 5.34 20.07
N TYR A 37 -2.99 5.33 18.75
CA TYR A 37 -1.90 5.15 17.77
C TYR A 37 -1.78 6.29 16.75
N PRO A 38 -1.58 7.55 17.18
CA PRO A 38 -1.52 8.69 16.26
C PRO A 38 -0.26 8.69 15.39
N GLY A 39 0.79 7.99 15.81
CA GLY A 39 2.05 7.90 15.06
C GLY A 39 1.90 7.27 13.67
N ALA A 40 1.01 6.29 13.52
CA ALA A 40 0.74 5.64 12.24
C ALA A 40 0.23 6.62 11.18
N ALA A 41 -0.59 7.60 11.59
CA ALA A 41 -1.02 8.67 10.69
C ALA A 41 0.16 9.54 10.23
N VAL A 42 1.03 9.94 11.16
CA VAL A 42 2.21 10.77 10.81
C VAL A 42 3.14 10.03 9.85
N LEU A 43 3.37 8.73 10.08
CA LEU A 43 4.20 7.88 9.24
C LEU A 43 3.61 7.69 7.84
N GLY A 44 2.36 7.21 7.75
CA GLY A 44 1.71 6.97 6.46
C GLY A 44 1.51 8.24 5.64
N VAL A 45 1.13 9.36 6.27
CA VAL A 45 0.99 10.66 5.61
C VAL A 45 2.34 11.22 5.16
N THR A 46 3.38 11.07 5.97
CA THR A 46 4.74 11.50 5.59
C THR A 46 5.25 10.70 4.39
N ALA A 47 5.06 9.38 4.42
CA ALA A 47 5.43 8.51 3.31
C ALA A 47 4.65 8.86 2.03
N ALA A 48 3.34 9.11 2.14
CA ALA A 48 2.55 9.53 0.98
C ALA A 48 3.05 10.85 0.36
N ALA A 49 3.36 11.84 1.20
CA ALA A 49 3.90 13.12 0.73
C ALA A 49 5.27 12.95 0.04
N LYS A 50 6.16 12.13 0.62
CA LYS A 50 7.52 11.91 0.10
C LYS A 50 7.59 10.96 -1.10
N ALA A 51 6.62 10.07 -1.26
CA ALA A 51 6.43 9.24 -2.44
C ALA A 51 5.96 10.03 -3.69
N GLY A 52 5.70 11.33 -3.56
CA GLY A 52 5.44 12.23 -4.68
C GLY A 52 3.97 12.53 -4.94
N ALA A 53 3.07 12.27 -3.98
CA ALA A 53 1.66 12.58 -4.11
C ALA A 53 1.43 14.01 -4.63
N GLY A 54 0.51 14.17 -5.57
CA GLY A 54 0.05 15.49 -5.99
C GLY A 54 -0.70 16.20 -4.87
N TYR A 55 -1.53 15.45 -4.16
CA TYR A 55 -2.39 15.96 -3.09
C TYR A 55 -2.58 14.88 -2.03
N VAL A 56 -2.42 15.23 -0.75
CA VAL A 56 -2.72 14.35 0.37
C VAL A 56 -3.91 14.89 1.15
N ARG A 57 -4.96 14.06 1.26
CA ARG A 57 -6.12 14.32 2.13
C ARG A 57 -6.09 13.36 3.30
N TYR A 58 -6.50 13.85 4.46
CA TYR A 58 -6.41 13.07 5.69
C TYR A 58 -7.66 13.21 6.54
N SER A 59 -8.14 12.08 7.08
CA SER A 59 -9.17 11.99 8.11
C SER A 59 -8.62 11.31 9.35
N GLY A 60 -8.47 12.09 10.42
CA GLY A 60 -7.87 11.67 11.68
C GLY A 60 -8.68 12.11 12.89
N SER A 61 -8.36 11.57 14.06
CA SER A 61 -8.79 12.17 15.33
C SER A 61 -8.20 13.58 15.46
N GLN A 62 -8.70 14.37 16.41
CA GLN A 62 -8.15 15.72 16.64
C GLN A 62 -6.65 15.67 16.98
N VAL A 63 -6.23 14.71 17.81
CA VAL A 63 -4.82 14.51 18.17
C VAL A 63 -3.99 14.17 16.94
N SER A 64 -4.44 13.17 16.17
CA SER A 64 -3.70 12.73 14.98
C SER A 64 -3.62 13.83 13.92
N SER A 65 -4.69 14.61 13.73
CA SER A 65 -4.74 15.73 12.78
C SER A 65 -3.76 16.84 13.15
N HIS A 66 -3.65 17.21 14.43
CA HIS A 66 -2.66 18.19 14.86
C HIS A 66 -1.23 17.72 14.65
N LEU A 67 -0.93 16.44 14.95
CA LEU A 67 0.41 15.88 14.77
C LEU A 67 0.80 15.76 13.29
N VAL A 68 -0.15 15.38 12.43
CA VAL A 68 0.02 15.38 10.98
C VAL A 68 0.31 16.78 10.48
N LEU A 69 -0.50 17.79 10.81
CA LEU A 69 -0.31 19.17 10.34
C LEU A 69 0.97 19.82 10.88
N ALA A 70 1.40 19.45 12.09
CA ALA A 70 2.68 19.90 12.64
C ALA A 70 3.88 19.33 11.87
N SER A 71 3.76 18.10 11.35
CA SER A 71 4.83 17.41 10.63
C SER A 71 4.79 17.67 9.11
N ARG A 72 3.59 17.86 8.56
CA ARG A 72 3.25 17.93 7.13
C ARG A 72 2.19 19.02 6.89
N PRO A 73 2.55 20.30 6.94
CA PRO A 73 1.60 21.40 6.76
C PRO A 73 0.98 21.47 5.35
N GLU A 74 1.55 20.76 4.37
CA GLU A 74 1.02 20.61 3.01
C GLU A 74 -0.25 19.73 2.92
N VAL A 75 -0.57 18.99 3.98
CA VAL A 75 -1.70 18.05 4.03
C VAL A 75 -3.01 18.79 4.24
N VAL A 76 -4.05 18.35 3.54
CA VAL A 76 -5.42 18.82 3.80
C VAL A 76 -6.10 17.86 4.77
N ALA A 77 -6.16 18.27 6.04
CA ALA A 77 -6.86 17.56 7.12
C ALA A 77 -8.40 17.72 7.01
N HIS A 78 -8.92 17.44 5.82
CA HIS A 78 -10.34 17.36 5.52
C HIS A 78 -10.55 16.31 4.43
N LEU A 79 -11.33 15.29 4.77
CA LEU A 79 -11.62 14.15 3.91
C LEU A 79 -12.98 13.57 4.27
N ASP A 80 -13.84 13.50 3.26
CA ASP A 80 -15.19 12.93 3.30
C ASP A 80 -15.41 12.04 2.06
N LEU A 81 -16.55 11.36 1.98
CA LEU A 81 -16.89 10.49 0.84
C LEU A 81 -17.07 11.26 -0.48
N ALA A 82 -17.32 12.56 -0.45
CA ALA A 82 -17.47 13.40 -1.63
C ALA A 82 -16.14 13.93 -2.18
N SER A 83 -15.07 13.81 -1.39
CA SER A 83 -13.74 14.28 -1.75
C SER A 83 -13.18 13.48 -2.92
N HIS A 84 -12.60 14.17 -3.90
CA HIS A 84 -11.88 13.50 -4.97
C HIS A 84 -10.63 12.81 -4.41
N VAL A 85 -10.58 11.49 -4.56
CA VAL A 85 -9.47 10.61 -4.14
C VAL A 85 -9.25 9.57 -5.23
N ASN A 86 -7.99 9.37 -5.64
CA ASN A 86 -7.60 8.34 -6.59
C ASN A 86 -7.20 7.03 -5.90
N SER A 87 -6.64 7.11 -4.69
CA SER A 87 -6.37 5.95 -3.83
C SER A 87 -6.62 6.24 -2.36
N TRP A 88 -7.30 5.31 -1.69
CA TRP A 88 -7.59 5.36 -0.25
C TRP A 88 -6.62 4.46 0.52
N VAL A 89 -6.05 4.95 1.62
CA VAL A 89 -5.30 4.14 2.59
C VAL A 89 -6.10 4.07 3.88
N ILE A 90 -6.51 2.87 4.27
CA ILE A 90 -7.43 2.64 5.39
C ILE A 90 -6.86 1.54 6.28
N GLY A 91 -6.77 1.79 7.59
CA GLY A 91 -6.48 0.72 8.55
C GLY A 91 -5.33 0.96 9.52
N SER A 92 -4.24 1.54 9.04
CA SER A 92 -3.04 1.79 9.85
C SER A 92 -3.37 2.67 11.06
N GLY A 93 -2.96 2.27 12.26
CA GLY A 93 -3.13 3.07 13.48
C GLY A 93 -4.48 2.94 14.19
N PHE A 94 -5.24 1.89 13.93
CA PHE A 94 -6.36 1.49 14.80
C PHE A 94 -6.47 -0.04 14.86
N PRO A 95 -6.93 -0.62 16.00
CA PRO A 95 -6.98 -2.07 16.17
C PRO A 95 -8.14 -2.73 15.41
N ASP A 96 -9.23 -2.01 15.20
CA ASP A 96 -10.43 -2.48 14.52
C ASP A 96 -11.25 -1.31 13.92
N VAL A 97 -12.22 -1.65 13.08
CA VAL A 97 -13.18 -0.69 12.51
C VAL A 97 -14.35 -0.56 13.48
N SER A 98 -14.19 0.30 14.48
CA SER A 98 -15.20 0.55 15.52
C SER A 98 -15.29 2.05 15.88
N PRO A 99 -16.45 2.53 16.37
CA PRO A 99 -16.58 3.90 16.88
C PRO A 99 -15.64 4.19 18.05
N GLU A 100 -15.26 3.21 18.84
CA GLU A 100 -14.30 3.34 19.95
C GLU A 100 -12.90 3.67 19.44
N SER A 101 -12.46 2.98 18.38
CA SER A 101 -11.14 3.17 17.78
C SER A 101 -11.06 4.41 16.88
N LEU A 102 -12.14 4.72 16.15
CA LEU A 102 -12.15 5.74 15.11
C LEU A 102 -12.93 6.99 15.47
N GLY A 103 -13.84 6.95 16.44
CA GLY A 103 -14.90 7.94 16.55
C GLY A 103 -15.97 7.73 15.47
N GLN A 104 -17.18 8.24 15.74
CA GLN A 104 -18.39 7.92 14.97
C GLN A 104 -18.24 8.20 13.46
N ASP A 105 -17.91 9.43 13.09
CA ASP A 105 -17.92 9.88 11.69
C ASP A 105 -16.86 9.14 10.85
N ARG A 106 -15.65 8.94 11.41
CA ARG A 106 -14.59 8.22 10.71
C ARG A 106 -14.90 6.73 10.60
N CYS A 107 -15.52 6.14 11.63
CA CYS A 107 -15.98 4.75 11.58
C CYS A 107 -17.02 4.58 10.46
N GLN A 108 -18.02 5.46 10.37
CA GLN A 108 -19.04 5.41 9.31
C GLN A 108 -18.42 5.53 7.92
N MET A 109 -17.50 6.47 7.71
CA MET A 109 -16.79 6.62 6.44
C MET A 109 -15.95 5.38 6.10
N ALA A 110 -15.20 4.82 7.07
CA ALA A 110 -14.41 3.62 6.87
C ALA A 110 -15.29 2.41 6.52
N VAL A 111 -16.38 2.20 7.26
CA VAL A 111 -17.36 1.13 6.99
C VAL A 111 -17.94 1.27 5.59
N ALA A 112 -18.35 2.47 5.17
CA ALA A 112 -18.91 2.72 3.86
C ALA A 112 -17.92 2.41 2.72
N LEU A 113 -16.68 2.91 2.83
CA LEU A 113 -15.62 2.65 1.84
C LEU A 113 -15.25 1.16 1.76
N LEU A 114 -15.03 0.51 2.91
CA LEU A 114 -14.67 -0.91 2.96
C LEU A 114 -15.80 -1.78 2.39
N SER A 115 -17.07 -1.45 2.71
CA SER A 115 -18.25 -2.10 2.13
C SER A 115 -18.31 -1.94 0.61
N ALA A 116 -18.06 -0.72 0.11
CA ALA A 116 -18.14 -0.42 -1.33
C ALA A 116 -17.02 -1.11 -2.11
N PHE A 117 -15.79 -1.13 -1.59
CA PHE A 117 -14.69 -1.88 -2.19
C PHE A 117 -14.95 -3.39 -2.17
N ALA A 118 -15.49 -3.91 -1.06
CA ALA A 118 -15.84 -5.32 -0.92
C ALA A 118 -17.02 -5.77 -1.81
N GLY A 119 -17.87 -4.84 -2.24
CA GLY A 119 -19.12 -5.15 -2.93
C GLY A 119 -20.13 -5.85 -2.01
N ASN A 120 -20.18 -5.40 -0.75
CA ASN A 120 -21.08 -5.94 0.25
C ASN A 120 -21.44 -4.86 1.26
N ARG A 121 -22.66 -4.33 1.18
CA ARG A 121 -23.13 -3.28 2.08
C ARG A 121 -23.28 -3.81 3.51
N SER A 122 -22.48 -3.30 4.44
CA SER A 122 -22.65 -3.56 5.88
C SER A 122 -24.00 -2.99 6.38
N ASP A 123 -24.60 -3.68 7.36
CA ASP A 123 -25.81 -3.21 8.05
C ASP A 123 -25.58 -1.87 8.78
N ASP A 124 -24.34 -1.61 9.19
CA ASP A 124 -23.93 -0.37 9.84
C ASP A 124 -23.75 0.80 8.85
N CYS A 125 -23.84 0.54 7.54
CA CYS A 125 -23.76 1.54 6.48
C CYS A 125 -25.16 2.02 6.06
N ASN A 126 -25.46 3.29 6.35
CA ASN A 126 -26.70 3.91 5.85
C ASN A 126 -26.69 4.05 4.31
N GLN A 127 -27.87 4.32 3.74
CA GLN A 127 -28.08 4.35 2.29
C GLN A 127 -27.35 5.52 1.61
N GLU A 128 -27.26 6.67 2.28
CA GLU A 128 -26.63 7.88 1.72
C GLU A 128 -25.11 7.69 1.62
N ASP A 129 -24.48 7.23 2.71
CA ASP A 129 -23.05 6.91 2.74
C ASP A 129 -22.70 5.76 1.78
N TRP A 130 -23.58 4.77 1.66
CA TRP A 130 -23.40 3.69 0.68
C TRP A 130 -23.33 4.23 -0.75
N GLN A 131 -24.27 5.09 -1.15
CA GLN A 131 -24.27 5.70 -2.48
C GLN A 131 -23.06 6.60 -2.69
N ALA A 132 -22.70 7.40 -1.69
CA ALA A 132 -21.51 8.25 -1.74
C ALA A 132 -20.22 7.41 -1.89
N ALA A 133 -20.09 6.34 -1.11
CA ALA A 133 -18.95 5.43 -1.19
C ALA A 133 -18.88 4.70 -2.54
N GLN A 134 -20.00 4.22 -3.09
CA GLN A 134 -20.02 3.62 -4.43
C GLN A 134 -19.48 4.59 -5.50
N ASN A 135 -19.86 5.86 -5.43
CA ASN A 135 -19.31 6.89 -6.32
C ASN A 135 -17.81 7.10 -6.08
N ALA A 136 -17.40 7.19 -4.81
CA ALA A 136 -16.01 7.41 -4.40
C ALA A 136 -15.06 6.28 -4.85
N VAL A 137 -15.53 5.03 -4.90
CA VAL A 137 -14.70 3.86 -5.27
C VAL A 137 -14.76 3.51 -6.75
N SER A 138 -15.69 4.09 -7.52
CA SER A 138 -15.95 3.70 -8.92
C SER A 138 -14.72 3.75 -9.84
N GLN A 139 -13.81 4.69 -9.61
CA GLN A 139 -12.56 4.88 -10.35
C GLN A 139 -11.33 4.95 -9.44
N ALA A 140 -11.49 4.66 -8.14
CA ALA A 140 -10.44 4.76 -7.14
C ALA A 140 -9.92 3.38 -6.74
N TYR A 141 -8.72 3.37 -6.16
CA TYR A 141 -8.06 2.19 -5.62
C TYR A 141 -8.02 2.26 -4.09
N ALA A 142 -7.68 1.15 -3.44
CA ALA A 142 -7.48 1.13 -2.00
C ALA A 142 -6.27 0.32 -1.57
N VAL A 143 -5.64 0.78 -0.50
CA VAL A 143 -4.74 0.01 0.36
C VAL A 143 -5.46 -0.22 1.68
N ILE A 144 -5.63 -1.48 2.03
CA ILE A 144 -6.21 -1.89 3.31
C ILE A 144 -5.08 -2.51 4.14
N ASP A 145 -4.89 -2.01 5.34
CA ASP A 145 -3.80 -2.41 6.24
C ASP A 145 -4.32 -2.60 7.68
N ALA A 146 -3.51 -3.21 8.54
CA ALA A 146 -3.71 -3.33 9.98
C ALA A 146 -5.18 -3.60 10.41
N GLY A 147 -5.78 -2.71 11.21
CA GLY A 147 -7.11 -2.93 11.82
C GLY A 147 -8.28 -3.01 10.84
N ALA A 148 -8.10 -2.59 9.58
CA ALA A 148 -9.13 -2.71 8.56
C ALA A 148 -9.14 -4.08 7.86
N LEU A 149 -8.04 -4.85 7.93
CA LEU A 149 -7.85 -6.10 7.18
C LEU A 149 -8.89 -7.16 7.52
N SER A 150 -9.10 -7.46 8.81
CA SER A 150 -10.06 -8.51 9.20
C SER A 150 -11.49 -8.13 8.88
N TYR A 151 -11.86 -6.84 8.98
CA TYR A 151 -13.20 -6.38 8.67
C TYR A 151 -13.46 -6.45 7.16
N PHE A 152 -12.49 -6.00 6.35
CA PHE A 152 -12.57 -6.14 4.90
C PHE A 152 -12.67 -7.61 4.44
N ALA A 153 -11.86 -8.50 5.01
CA ALA A 153 -11.91 -9.92 4.68
C ALA A 153 -13.29 -10.53 4.98
N PHE A 154 -13.92 -10.15 6.10
CA PHE A 154 -15.28 -10.56 6.41
C PHE A 154 -16.29 -10.08 5.35
N LEU A 155 -16.26 -8.79 4.98
CA LEU A 155 -17.16 -8.24 3.96
C LEU A 155 -16.97 -8.89 2.58
N ALA A 156 -15.71 -9.03 2.15
CA ALA A 156 -15.36 -9.60 0.85
C ALA A 156 -15.71 -11.10 0.76
N SER A 157 -15.47 -11.87 1.82
CA SER A 157 -15.79 -13.31 1.87
C SER A 157 -17.30 -13.61 1.88
N THR A 158 -18.12 -12.64 2.27
CA THR A 158 -19.58 -12.79 2.36
C THR A 158 -20.32 -12.05 1.25
N ARG A 159 -19.61 -11.55 0.23
CA ARG A 159 -20.19 -10.72 -0.84
C ARG A 159 -21.28 -11.45 -1.65
N PRO A 160 -22.39 -10.77 -2.00
CA PRO A 160 -23.35 -11.30 -2.96
C PRO A 160 -22.75 -11.37 -4.38
N LEU A 161 -22.96 -12.46 -5.11
CA LEU A 161 -22.52 -12.63 -6.52
C LEU A 161 -23.18 -11.62 -7.50
N THR A 162 -24.18 -10.88 -7.03
CA THR A 162 -24.98 -9.92 -7.81
C THR A 162 -24.44 -8.49 -7.77
N GLU A 163 -23.50 -8.18 -6.88
CA GLU A 163 -23.01 -6.80 -6.70
C GLU A 163 -21.71 -6.56 -7.47
N ALA A 164 -21.65 -5.41 -8.16
CA ALA A 164 -20.44 -4.93 -8.82
C ALA A 164 -19.49 -4.34 -7.76
N GLY A 165 -18.83 -5.21 -7.00
CA GLY A 165 -17.70 -4.83 -6.15
C GLY A 165 -16.47 -4.41 -6.97
N SER A 166 -15.44 -3.92 -6.29
CA SER A 166 -14.20 -3.46 -6.94
C SER A 166 -12.95 -4.07 -6.32
N LEU A 167 -13.02 -5.34 -5.92
CA LEU A 167 -11.93 -6.08 -5.27
C LEU A 167 -10.63 -6.07 -6.09
N ARG A 168 -10.76 -6.03 -7.43
CA ARG A 168 -9.65 -5.85 -8.39
C ARG A 168 -8.86 -4.56 -8.19
N ARG A 169 -9.40 -3.59 -7.47
CA ARG A 169 -8.78 -2.28 -7.18
C ARG A 169 -8.21 -2.19 -5.76
N VAL A 170 -8.21 -3.30 -5.02
CA VAL A 170 -7.78 -3.35 -3.62
C VAL A 170 -6.44 -4.04 -3.52
N VAL A 171 -5.54 -3.43 -2.75
CA VAL A 171 -4.31 -4.02 -2.23
C VAL A 171 -4.48 -4.22 -0.73
N VAL A 172 -4.37 -5.46 -0.25
CA VAL A 172 -4.27 -5.75 1.17
C VAL A 172 -2.81 -5.98 1.55
N THR A 173 -2.38 -5.48 2.69
CA THR A 173 -0.97 -5.50 3.11
C THR A 173 -0.72 -6.29 4.41
N PRO A 174 -1.23 -7.53 4.58
CA PRO A 174 -1.10 -8.25 5.84
C PRO A 174 0.34 -8.71 6.11
N HIS A 175 0.75 -8.76 7.38
CA HIS A 175 1.81 -9.66 7.82
C HIS A 175 1.25 -11.07 8.08
N ALA A 176 2.09 -12.06 8.39
CA ALA A 176 1.67 -13.46 8.56
C ALA A 176 0.50 -13.67 9.54
N GLY A 177 0.54 -13.06 10.73
CA GLY A 177 -0.57 -13.11 11.69
C GLY A 177 -1.87 -12.47 11.19
N GLU A 178 -1.80 -11.31 10.53
CA GLU A 178 -2.98 -10.66 9.91
C GLU A 178 -3.54 -11.53 8.78
N ALA A 179 -2.69 -12.15 7.96
CA ALA A 179 -3.11 -13.05 6.89
C ALA A 179 -3.82 -14.29 7.42
N ALA A 180 -3.33 -14.89 8.52
CA ALA A 180 -4.01 -15.99 9.21
C ALA A 180 -5.40 -15.55 9.71
N LEU A 181 -5.50 -14.37 10.32
CA LEU A 181 -6.77 -13.81 10.77
C LEU A 181 -7.74 -13.54 9.61
N MET A 182 -7.25 -13.00 8.48
CA MET A 182 -8.08 -12.80 7.28
C MET A 182 -8.58 -14.12 6.71
N LEU A 183 -7.69 -15.12 6.57
CA LEU A 183 -8.06 -16.45 6.10
C LEU A 183 -9.08 -17.15 7.03
N SER A 184 -9.06 -16.85 8.33
CA SER A 184 -10.09 -17.33 9.25
C SER A 184 -11.49 -16.81 8.92
N ARG A 185 -11.60 -15.60 8.36
CA ARG A 185 -12.87 -15.06 7.85
C ARG A 185 -13.36 -15.80 6.61
N CYS A 186 -12.42 -16.36 5.83
CA CYS A 186 -12.69 -17.23 4.68
C CYS A 186 -12.89 -18.71 5.08
N GLY A 187 -12.95 -19.05 6.37
CA GLY A 187 -13.22 -20.42 6.84
C GLY A 187 -11.98 -21.31 7.01
N TYR A 188 -10.77 -20.77 6.94
CA TYR A 188 -9.54 -21.51 7.20
C TYR A 188 -9.18 -21.49 8.69
N SER A 189 -8.60 -22.57 9.21
CA SER A 189 -8.02 -22.61 10.56
C SER A 189 -6.51 -22.67 10.42
N LEU A 190 -5.85 -21.52 10.62
CA LEU A 190 -4.42 -21.33 10.45
C LEU A 190 -3.88 -20.42 11.54
N GLU A 191 -2.65 -20.67 11.94
CA GLU A 191 -1.88 -19.82 12.83
C GLU A 191 -0.79 -19.07 12.05
N ARG A 192 -0.19 -18.07 12.69
CA ARG A 192 0.91 -17.28 12.12
C ARG A 192 2.03 -18.16 11.54
N HIS A 193 2.41 -19.23 12.25
CA HIS A 193 3.50 -20.11 11.84
C HIS A 193 3.18 -20.88 10.55
N ASP A 194 1.90 -21.18 10.28
CA ASP A 194 1.51 -21.87 9.06
C ASP A 194 1.79 -20.97 7.85
N VAL A 195 1.39 -19.71 7.95
CA VAL A 195 1.64 -18.69 6.92
C VAL A 195 3.14 -18.49 6.70
N GLU A 196 3.93 -18.35 7.78
CA GLU A 196 5.39 -18.20 7.70
C GLU A 196 6.10 -19.41 7.09
N SER A 197 5.57 -20.62 7.29
CA SER A 197 6.14 -21.85 6.72
C SER A 197 5.90 -22.02 5.21
N SER A 198 4.92 -21.32 4.65
CA SER A 198 4.54 -21.43 3.23
C SER A 198 3.94 -20.11 2.69
N PRO A 199 4.69 -18.99 2.74
CA PRO A 199 4.14 -17.66 2.52
C PRO A 199 3.59 -17.48 1.08
N ARG A 200 4.27 -18.04 0.07
CA ARG A 200 3.77 -18.02 -1.33
C ARG A 200 2.40 -18.68 -1.47
N LYS A 201 2.21 -19.84 -0.81
CA LYS A 201 0.96 -20.60 -0.86
C LYS A 201 -0.17 -19.77 -0.25
N TYR A 202 0.05 -19.19 0.92
CA TYR A 202 -0.99 -18.47 1.64
C TYR A 202 -1.26 -17.07 1.08
N ALA A 203 -0.27 -16.39 0.49
CA ALA A 203 -0.49 -15.17 -0.28
C ALA A 203 -1.43 -15.45 -1.48
N LYS A 204 -1.18 -16.54 -2.21
CA LYS A 204 -2.04 -16.97 -3.32
C LYS A 204 -3.45 -17.33 -2.84
N ILE A 205 -3.59 -18.19 -1.83
CA ILE A 205 -4.90 -18.58 -1.30
C ILE A 205 -5.69 -17.35 -0.85
N LEU A 206 -5.06 -16.45 -0.08
CA LEU A 206 -5.74 -15.25 0.40
C LEU A 206 -6.21 -14.34 -0.76
N SER A 207 -5.38 -14.19 -1.79
CA SER A 207 -5.74 -13.40 -2.97
C SER A 207 -6.85 -14.06 -3.77
N ASP A 208 -6.83 -15.38 -3.95
CA ASP A 208 -7.88 -16.11 -4.65
C ASP A 208 -9.22 -16.03 -3.91
N GLU A 209 -9.22 -16.12 -2.57
CA GLU A 209 -10.42 -16.03 -1.73
C GLU A 209 -11.04 -14.62 -1.71
N LEU A 210 -10.19 -13.58 -1.67
CA LEU A 210 -10.64 -12.19 -1.57
C LEU A 210 -10.70 -11.47 -2.92
N GLU A 211 -10.24 -12.10 -3.99
CA GLU A 211 -10.13 -11.53 -5.33
C GLU A 211 -9.46 -10.14 -5.37
N CYS A 212 -8.41 -9.96 -4.57
CA CYS A 212 -7.66 -8.71 -4.47
C CYS A 212 -6.16 -8.96 -4.50
N VAL A 213 -5.37 -7.89 -4.69
CA VAL A 213 -3.91 -7.99 -4.62
C VAL A 213 -3.49 -8.16 -3.17
N VAL A 214 -2.66 -9.16 -2.89
CA VAL A 214 -2.07 -9.39 -1.57
C VAL A 214 -0.60 -9.03 -1.60
N VAL A 215 -0.19 -8.10 -0.74
CA VAL A 215 1.20 -7.82 -0.37
C VAL A 215 1.46 -8.45 0.99
N LEU A 216 1.87 -9.71 1.01
CA LEU A 216 2.17 -10.44 2.24
C LEU A 216 3.54 -10.00 2.78
N LYS A 217 3.53 -9.16 3.82
CA LYS A 217 4.74 -8.63 4.48
C LYS A 217 5.54 -9.77 5.11
N GLY A 218 6.83 -9.84 4.82
CA GLY A 218 7.72 -10.89 5.27
C GLY A 218 9.16 -10.72 4.76
N SER A 219 9.97 -11.77 4.85
CA SER A 219 11.33 -11.79 4.29
C SER A 219 11.48 -13.07 3.44
N PRO A 220 11.27 -12.98 2.11
CA PRO A 220 10.89 -11.80 1.31
C PRO A 220 9.41 -11.40 1.47
N THR A 221 9.08 -10.18 1.04
CA THR A 221 7.68 -9.76 0.83
C THR A 221 7.16 -10.36 -0.47
N ILE A 222 5.94 -10.89 -0.45
CA ILE A 222 5.33 -11.59 -1.60
C ILE A 222 4.14 -10.78 -2.08
N ILE A 223 4.13 -10.41 -3.36
CA ILE A 223 2.99 -9.79 -4.02
C ILE A 223 2.33 -10.79 -4.96
N TYR A 224 1.01 -10.95 -4.85
CA TYR A 224 0.23 -11.82 -5.72
C TYR A 224 -1.14 -11.20 -6.04
N ASP A 225 -1.55 -11.30 -7.30
CA ASP A 225 -2.88 -10.89 -7.79
C ASP A 225 -3.57 -12.08 -8.46
N SER A 226 -4.71 -12.50 -7.91
CA SER A 226 -5.56 -13.58 -8.44
C SER A 226 -6.08 -13.32 -9.85
N HIS A 227 -6.08 -12.06 -10.29
CA HIS A 227 -6.56 -11.66 -11.61
C HIS A 227 -5.45 -11.57 -12.66
N SER A 228 -4.21 -11.63 -12.22
CA SER A 228 -3.05 -11.58 -13.08
C SER A 228 -2.68 -12.97 -13.58
N SER A 229 -2.26 -13.07 -14.83
CA SER A 229 -1.61 -14.29 -15.35
C SER A 229 -0.12 -14.37 -14.94
N LYS A 230 0.41 -13.32 -14.32
CA LYS A 230 1.80 -13.26 -13.85
C LYS A 230 1.99 -14.12 -12.59
N GLU A 231 3.21 -14.62 -12.40
CA GLU A 231 3.59 -15.26 -11.14
C GLU A 231 3.66 -14.26 -9.97
N ALA A 232 3.70 -14.78 -8.74
CA ALA A 232 4.00 -13.97 -7.57
C ALA A 232 5.36 -13.25 -7.72
N VAL A 233 5.40 -11.97 -7.33
CA VAL A 233 6.63 -11.18 -7.24
C VAL A 233 7.18 -11.28 -5.83
N GLU A 234 8.49 -11.49 -5.71
CA GLU A 234 9.18 -11.57 -4.42
C GLU A 234 10.23 -10.46 -4.33
N ILE A 235 10.14 -9.66 -3.27
CA ILE A 235 11.05 -8.53 -3.04
C ILE A 235 11.73 -8.72 -1.68
N ALA A 236 13.05 -8.81 -1.71
CA ALA A 236 13.87 -8.89 -0.50
C ALA A 236 13.86 -7.56 0.25
N GLY A 237 14.00 -7.62 1.57
CA GLY A 237 14.12 -6.44 2.42
C GLY A 237 15.14 -6.67 3.51
N THR A 238 15.71 -5.58 4.02
CA THR A 238 16.66 -5.66 5.12
C THR A 238 15.96 -6.13 6.40
N HIS A 239 16.64 -6.91 7.22
CA HIS A 239 16.07 -7.38 8.50
C HIS A 239 15.80 -6.22 9.48
N TRP A 240 16.41 -5.05 9.26
CA TRP A 240 16.14 -3.84 10.05
C TRP A 240 14.73 -3.24 9.85
N LEU A 241 13.96 -3.77 8.89
CA LEU A 241 12.52 -3.46 8.75
C LEU A 241 11.67 -3.98 9.92
N ALA A 242 12.22 -4.85 10.78
CA ALA A 242 11.58 -5.36 11.98
C ALA A 242 11.50 -4.32 13.11
N THR A 243 11.00 -3.12 12.79
CA THR A 243 10.70 -2.03 13.71
C THR A 243 9.26 -1.56 13.48
N ALA A 244 8.63 -1.00 14.51
CA ALA A 244 7.24 -0.57 14.43
C ALA A 244 7.08 0.58 13.41
N GLY A 245 5.95 0.56 12.69
CA GLY A 245 5.55 1.63 11.77
C GLY A 245 6.11 1.56 10.35
N THR A 246 6.99 0.61 10.03
CA THR A 246 7.46 0.40 8.64
C THR A 246 6.32 -0.03 7.71
N GLY A 247 5.33 -0.76 8.24
CA GLY A 247 4.10 -1.08 7.52
C GLY A 247 3.27 0.16 7.14
N ASP A 248 3.17 1.14 8.04
CA ASP A 248 2.43 2.39 7.79
C ASP A 248 3.10 3.20 6.66
N VAL A 249 4.43 3.20 6.63
CA VAL A 249 5.23 3.79 5.55
C VAL A 249 4.96 3.09 4.22
N LEU A 250 5.00 1.75 4.20
CA LEU A 250 4.67 0.97 3.02
C LEU A 250 3.25 1.29 2.51
N ALA A 251 2.26 1.33 3.39
CA ALA A 251 0.87 1.64 3.02
C ALA A 251 0.75 3.04 2.38
N GLY A 252 1.45 4.04 2.92
CA GLY A 252 1.51 5.40 2.37
C GLY A 252 2.16 5.48 0.98
N ILE A 253 3.27 4.77 0.78
CA ILE A 253 3.94 4.66 -0.55
C ILE A 253 3.02 3.96 -1.54
N THR A 254 2.43 2.82 -1.16
CA THR A 254 1.54 2.05 -2.04
C THR A 254 0.32 2.87 -2.44
N GLY A 255 -0.34 3.54 -1.49
CA GLY A 255 -1.50 4.40 -1.80
C GLY A 255 -1.14 5.51 -2.78
N THR A 256 0.03 6.12 -2.60
CA THR A 256 0.50 7.19 -3.48
C THR A 256 0.78 6.72 -4.89
N LEU A 257 1.45 5.58 -5.06
CA LEU A 257 1.71 5.04 -6.40
C LEU A 257 0.42 4.55 -7.08
N LEU A 258 -0.52 3.98 -6.34
CA LEU A 258 -1.84 3.66 -6.89
C LEU A 258 -2.58 4.92 -7.34
N ALA A 259 -2.52 6.00 -6.55
CA ALA A 259 -3.15 7.27 -6.92
C ALA A 259 -2.53 7.87 -8.19
N ALA A 260 -1.19 7.89 -8.28
CA ALA A 260 -0.47 8.40 -9.43
C ALA A 260 -0.73 7.59 -10.72
N ASN A 261 -0.94 6.28 -10.58
CA ASN A 261 -1.18 5.37 -11.71
C ASN A 261 -2.67 5.08 -11.97
N ALA A 262 -3.61 5.70 -11.24
CA ALA A 262 -5.03 5.35 -11.31
C ALA A 262 -5.60 5.44 -12.75
N SER A 263 -5.22 6.48 -13.49
CA SER A 263 -5.66 6.66 -14.90
C SER A 263 -5.12 5.56 -15.81
N ALA A 264 -3.84 5.21 -15.69
CA ALA A 264 -3.19 4.17 -16.49
C ALA A 264 -3.76 2.78 -16.15
N MET A 265 -3.96 2.47 -14.87
CA MET A 265 -4.58 1.21 -14.44
C MET A 265 -6.04 1.11 -14.90
N ASN A 266 -6.81 2.19 -14.86
CA ASN A 266 -8.19 2.21 -15.38
C ASN A 266 -8.27 1.96 -16.89
N LYS A 267 -7.20 2.29 -17.63
CA LYS A 267 -7.05 1.99 -19.06
C LYS A 267 -6.39 0.64 -19.34
N SER A 268 -5.97 -0.08 -18.30
CA SER A 268 -5.20 -1.33 -18.39
C SER A 268 -3.82 -1.16 -19.05
N ASP A 269 -3.23 0.03 -18.97
CA ASP A 269 -1.87 0.31 -19.47
C ASP A 269 -0.77 -0.27 -18.54
N ILE A 270 -1.10 -0.39 -17.24
CA ILE A 270 -0.25 -1.00 -16.20
C ILE A 270 -1.15 -1.76 -15.21
N ASP A 271 -0.69 -2.90 -14.70
CA ASP A 271 -1.44 -3.67 -13.70
C ASP A 271 -1.12 -3.27 -12.26
N ILE A 272 -2.10 -3.47 -11.38
CA ILE A 272 -2.04 -3.12 -9.96
C ILE A 272 -0.93 -3.90 -9.21
N GLN A 273 -0.66 -5.15 -9.57
CA GLN A 273 0.42 -5.95 -8.98
C GLN A 273 1.78 -5.30 -9.24
N THR A 274 2.00 -4.79 -10.45
CA THR A 274 3.22 -4.08 -10.84
C THR A 274 3.40 -2.81 -10.02
N VAL A 275 2.35 -2.00 -9.88
CA VAL A 275 2.40 -0.77 -9.05
C VAL A 275 2.68 -1.10 -7.58
N ALA A 276 2.03 -2.12 -7.02
CA ALA A 276 2.28 -2.57 -5.64
C ALA A 276 3.71 -3.11 -5.45
N ALA A 277 4.26 -3.83 -6.44
CA ALA A 277 5.63 -4.32 -6.40
C ALA A 277 6.65 -3.17 -6.45
N VAL A 278 6.41 -2.12 -7.26
CA VAL A 278 7.26 -0.92 -7.27
C VAL A 278 7.22 -0.19 -5.92
N ALA A 279 6.06 -0.12 -5.27
CA ALA A 279 5.95 0.45 -3.92
C ALA A 279 6.80 -0.32 -2.89
N VAL A 280 6.70 -1.65 -2.89
CA VAL A 280 7.49 -2.52 -2.00
C VAL A 280 8.99 -2.42 -2.31
N PHE A 281 9.36 -2.28 -3.59
CA PHE A 281 10.75 -2.05 -4.00
C PHE A 281 11.30 -0.75 -3.43
N ILE A 282 10.59 0.37 -3.60
CA ILE A 282 11.00 1.69 -3.08
C ILE A 282 11.15 1.63 -1.56
N HIS A 283 10.16 1.07 -0.86
CA HIS A 283 10.21 0.88 0.59
C HIS A 283 11.44 0.05 1.02
N SER A 284 11.68 -1.10 0.36
CA SER A 284 12.78 -2.00 0.69
C SER A 284 14.15 -1.39 0.39
N MET A 285 14.27 -0.65 -0.71
CA MET A 285 15.48 0.08 -1.09
C MET A 285 15.76 1.25 -0.13
N ALA A 286 14.73 2.02 0.23
CA ALA A 286 14.84 3.12 1.19
C ALA A 286 15.31 2.62 2.56
N ALA A 287 14.73 1.51 3.04
CA ALA A 287 15.16 0.87 4.27
C ALA A 287 16.60 0.34 4.20
N ALA A 288 16.98 -0.33 3.11
CA ALA A 288 18.33 -0.86 2.95
C ALA A 288 19.39 0.25 2.87
N ARG A 289 19.09 1.36 2.19
CA ARG A 289 19.95 2.55 2.14
C ARG A 289 20.09 3.19 3.52
N SER A 290 18.97 3.39 4.19
CA SER A 290 18.95 3.96 5.54
C SER A 290 19.77 3.13 6.53
N ALA A 291 19.63 1.80 6.45
CA ALA A 291 20.39 0.88 7.30
C ALA A 291 21.86 0.71 6.89
N GLY A 292 22.28 1.22 5.71
CA GLY A 292 23.59 0.91 5.14
C GLY A 292 23.78 -0.59 4.79
N ASP A 293 22.68 -1.32 4.57
CA ASP A 293 22.67 -2.75 4.24
C ASP A 293 22.97 -2.97 2.75
N ARG A 294 24.27 -2.99 2.42
CA ARG A 294 24.75 -3.18 1.05
C ARG A 294 24.38 -4.54 0.47
N ALA A 295 24.21 -5.57 1.30
CA ALA A 295 23.83 -6.89 0.83
C ALA A 295 22.41 -6.87 0.26
N THR A 296 21.47 -6.26 1.00
CA THR A 296 20.09 -6.10 0.53
C THR A 296 20.03 -5.20 -0.71
N ILE A 297 20.79 -4.10 -0.77
CA ILE A 297 20.85 -3.24 -1.96
C ILE A 297 21.29 -4.06 -3.18
N SER A 298 22.39 -4.82 -3.08
CA SER A 298 22.86 -5.66 -4.18
C SER A 298 21.87 -6.78 -4.55
N ASN A 299 21.16 -7.37 -3.58
CA ASN A 299 20.13 -8.37 -3.87
C ASN A 299 18.96 -7.76 -4.66
N LEU A 300 18.55 -6.55 -4.29
CA LEU A 300 17.45 -5.83 -4.93
C LEU A 300 17.80 -5.38 -6.36
N THR A 301 19.07 -5.01 -6.60
CA THR A 301 19.45 -4.48 -7.91
C THR A 301 20.13 -5.51 -8.81
N GLU A 302 21.06 -6.32 -8.31
CA GLU A 302 21.94 -7.18 -9.13
C GLU A 302 21.54 -8.67 -9.12
N GLY A 303 20.47 -9.06 -8.41
CA GLY A 303 19.93 -10.43 -8.41
C GLY A 303 20.87 -11.51 -7.86
N GLY A 304 21.93 -11.13 -7.13
CA GLY A 304 22.95 -12.04 -6.61
C GLY A 304 23.17 -11.91 -5.11
N SER A 305 23.28 -13.05 -4.42
CA SER A 305 23.63 -13.13 -3.00
C SER A 305 25.09 -12.71 -2.79
N ARG A 306 25.30 -11.42 -2.49
CA ARG A 306 26.61 -10.91 -2.07
C ARG A 306 26.66 -10.76 -0.56
N SER A 307 27.75 -11.22 0.05
CA SER A 307 28.06 -10.91 1.44
C SER A 307 28.39 -9.42 1.57
N GLY A 308 27.58 -8.68 2.33
CA GLY A 308 27.78 -7.27 2.64
C GLY A 308 27.65 -7.01 4.14
N ALA A 309 28.03 -5.80 4.58
CA ALA A 309 27.82 -5.38 5.96
C ALA A 309 26.33 -5.49 6.32
N SER A 310 26.02 -6.06 7.48
CA SER A 310 24.66 -6.38 7.94
C SER A 310 23.83 -5.15 8.32
N GLY A 311 24.17 -3.95 7.85
CA GLY A 311 23.54 -2.67 8.18
C GLY A 311 23.55 -2.31 9.67
N HIS A 312 22.73 -1.33 10.04
CA HIS A 312 22.47 -0.86 11.40
C HIS A 312 20.97 -0.63 11.65
N PRO A 313 20.52 -0.52 12.93
CA PRO A 313 19.13 -0.21 13.24
C PRO A 313 18.63 1.06 12.55
N ILE A 314 17.35 1.05 12.19
CA ILE A 314 16.61 2.19 11.62
C ILE A 314 15.24 2.31 12.30
N THR A 315 14.61 3.45 12.10
CA THR A 315 13.22 3.75 12.43
C THR A 315 12.39 3.93 11.16
N ALA A 316 11.07 3.93 11.29
CA ALA A 316 10.18 4.14 10.15
C ALA A 316 10.40 5.49 9.45
N LEU A 317 10.69 6.57 10.19
CA LEU A 317 10.97 7.88 9.59
C LEU A 317 12.30 7.91 8.82
N ASP A 318 13.28 7.09 9.19
CA ASP A 318 14.52 7.00 8.42
C ASP A 318 14.28 6.38 7.03
N ILE A 319 13.22 5.56 6.87
CA ILE A 319 12.77 5.05 5.58
C ILE A 319 12.19 6.22 4.77
N CYS A 320 11.28 6.99 5.38
CA CYS A 320 10.72 8.18 4.75
C CYS A 320 11.79 9.16 4.28
N ASP A 321 12.87 9.33 5.03
CA ASP A 321 13.98 10.21 4.66
C ASP A 321 14.75 9.77 3.42
N GLN A 322 14.68 8.49 3.05
CA GLN A 322 15.32 7.96 1.83
C GLN A 322 14.38 7.85 0.62
N GLU A 323 13.05 7.86 0.81
CA GLU A 323 12.06 7.62 -0.27
C GLU A 323 12.28 8.51 -1.50
N ALA A 324 12.32 9.83 -1.32
CA ALA A 324 12.44 10.78 -2.43
C ALA A 324 13.75 10.61 -3.20
N ALA A 325 14.85 10.30 -2.49
CA ALA A 325 16.15 10.05 -3.11
C ALA A 325 16.13 8.73 -3.91
N VAL A 326 15.51 7.68 -3.39
CA VAL A 326 15.31 6.41 -4.11
C VAL A 326 14.50 6.64 -5.37
N ILE A 327 13.37 7.36 -5.29
CA ILE A 327 12.53 7.66 -6.46
C ILE A 327 13.30 8.49 -7.49
N GLY A 328 14.08 9.49 -7.06
CA GLY A 328 14.91 10.30 -7.95
C GLY A 328 15.98 9.48 -8.69
N ASP A 329 16.63 8.55 -8.01
CA ASP A 329 17.64 7.67 -8.62
C ASP A 329 17.01 6.70 -9.63
N LEU A 330 15.81 6.20 -9.34
CA LEU A 330 15.05 5.34 -10.25
C LEU A 330 14.61 6.09 -11.50
N LEU A 331 14.09 7.31 -11.34
CA LEU A 331 13.67 8.15 -12.46
C LEU A 331 14.84 8.59 -13.35
N SER A 332 16.01 8.88 -12.77
CA SER A 332 17.17 9.39 -13.53
C SER A 332 17.95 8.31 -14.27
N GLY A 333 17.63 7.03 -14.06
CA GLY A 333 18.45 5.93 -14.55
C GLY A 333 19.88 5.95 -13.97
N THR A 334 20.16 6.82 -12.99
CA THR A 334 21.48 6.93 -12.33
C THR A 334 21.66 5.90 -11.22
N ALA A 335 20.67 5.00 -11.04
CA ALA A 335 20.82 3.75 -10.32
C ALA A 335 21.90 2.89 -10.99
N SER A 336 23.16 3.22 -10.72
CA SER A 336 24.41 2.61 -11.17
C SER A 336 24.59 1.13 -10.77
N TYR A 337 23.53 0.51 -10.25
CA TYR A 337 23.50 -0.84 -9.69
C TYR A 337 22.42 -1.73 -10.35
N LEU A 338 21.55 -1.19 -11.22
CA LEU A 338 20.59 -2.00 -11.97
C LEU A 338 21.32 -2.62 -13.18
N PRO A 339 21.40 -3.96 -13.31
CA PRO A 339 22.18 -4.61 -14.35
C PRO A 339 21.58 -4.35 -15.73
N ASP A 340 22.47 -4.09 -16.70
CA ASP A 340 22.19 -3.87 -18.13
C ASP A 340 21.49 -5.04 -18.85
N THR A 341 21.18 -6.15 -18.16
CA THR A 341 20.60 -7.35 -18.79
C THR A 341 19.13 -7.24 -19.23
N TYR A 342 18.52 -6.05 -19.18
CA TYR A 342 17.24 -5.77 -19.84
C TYR A 342 17.20 -4.37 -20.48
N LEU A 343 18.22 -4.04 -21.27
CA LEU A 343 18.16 -2.98 -22.27
C LEU A 343 18.24 -3.57 -23.69
N PRO A 344 17.22 -3.33 -24.53
CA PRO A 344 17.50 -2.84 -25.86
C PRO A 344 16.89 -1.44 -25.99
N GLY A 345 17.78 -0.46 -25.78
CA GLY A 345 17.78 0.90 -26.33
C GLY A 345 16.49 1.72 -26.28
N PHE A 346 16.48 2.78 -25.47
CA PHE A 346 15.98 4.09 -25.90
C PHE A 346 16.55 5.19 -24.99
N LEU A 347 17.74 5.68 -25.37
CA LEU A 347 18.19 7.05 -25.10
C LEU A 347 18.85 7.58 -26.37
N GLN A 348 18.01 7.97 -27.32
CA GLN A 348 18.20 9.09 -28.26
C GLN A 348 16.82 9.68 -28.57
#